data_AF-A0A5W7GX33-F1
#
_entry.id   AF-A0A5W7GX33-F1
#
_cell.length_a   1.000
_cell.length_b   1.000
_cell.length_c   1.000
_cell.angle_alpha   90.00
_cell.angle_beta   90.00
_cell.angle_gamma   90.00
#
_symmetry.space_group_name_H-M   'P 1'
#
loop_
_entity.id
_entity.type
_entity.pdbx_description
1 polymer ?
#
loop_
_entity_poly.entity_id
_entity_poly.type
_entity_poly.pdbx_seq_one_letter_code
_entity_poly.pdbx_strand_id
1 'polypeptide(L)'
;IADTDPFFLLRFFHHTVLIEEGTTLASIFLAIEPWKALLAAYLDRDVGAYIDEVRKPSGPTTWDIEWIGIDRRSMVYRAYKRQEMQDGEDFSDYLNRERVLTDEFEIESGCEASGFIKGDKERWSISGDVHEIKNLPVILYSKQTLMTSPKDGLLKKNISGVKSSKHSCFIYGDTSFSFSEVMEAIFISGLFFYAPKDAASSLDELKASLAELEEERAENPNAES
;
A
#
# COMPACT_ATOMS: atom_id res chain seq x y z
N ILE A 1 14.20 -22.80 18.59
CA ILE A 1 13.63 -21.66 19.36
C ILE A 1 12.13 -21.57 19.14
N ALA A 2 11.63 -21.51 17.90
CA ALA A 2 10.19 -21.56 17.63
C ALA A 2 9.52 -22.84 18.18
N ASP A 3 10.16 -24.02 18.02
CA ASP A 3 9.65 -25.28 18.58
C ASP A 3 9.58 -25.33 20.12
N THR A 4 10.30 -24.42 20.79
CA THR A 4 10.35 -24.34 22.26
C THR A 4 9.57 -23.16 22.84
N ASP A 5 9.37 -22.08 22.07
CA ASP A 5 8.53 -20.92 22.39
C ASP A 5 7.91 -20.35 21.09
N PRO A 6 6.68 -20.74 20.72
CA PRO A 6 6.04 -20.29 19.49
C PRO A 6 5.70 -18.79 19.51
N PHE A 7 5.69 -18.16 20.70
CA PHE A 7 5.40 -16.74 20.90
C PHE A 7 6.66 -15.89 21.03
N PHE A 8 7.86 -16.48 20.91
CA PHE A 8 9.13 -15.77 21.04
C PHE A 8 9.18 -14.50 20.19
N LEU A 9 8.65 -14.55 18.96
CA LEU A 9 8.67 -13.44 18.02
C LEU A 9 7.83 -12.24 18.49
N LEU A 10 6.78 -12.44 19.29
CA LEU A 10 5.94 -11.35 19.81
C LEU A 10 6.72 -10.35 20.66
N ARG A 11 7.80 -10.80 21.30
CA ARG A 11 8.69 -9.93 22.09
C ARG A 11 9.33 -8.84 21.23
N PHE A 12 9.44 -9.07 19.92
CA PHE A 12 10.11 -8.18 18.97
C PHE A 12 9.16 -7.40 18.07
N PHE A 13 7.83 -7.59 18.18
CA PHE A 13 6.86 -6.95 17.28
C PHE A 13 6.99 -5.43 17.23
N HIS A 14 7.22 -4.78 18.38
CA HIS A 14 7.40 -3.32 18.47
C HIS A 14 8.86 -2.87 18.42
N HIS A 15 9.81 -3.78 18.22
CA HIS A 15 11.22 -3.40 18.11
C HIS A 15 11.50 -2.86 16.72
N THR A 16 12.37 -1.84 16.66
CA THR A 16 12.84 -1.29 15.40
C THR A 16 13.56 -2.36 14.58
N VAL A 17 13.17 -2.48 13.31
CA VAL A 17 13.76 -3.39 12.33
C VAL A 17 14.66 -2.61 11.38
N LEU A 18 15.76 -3.26 11.00
CA LEU A 18 16.63 -2.88 9.90
C LEU A 18 16.63 -4.01 8.88
N ILE A 19 16.64 -3.67 7.60
CA ILE A 19 16.81 -4.63 6.51
C ILE A 19 18.20 -4.38 5.90
N GLU A 20 19.02 -5.42 5.90
CA GLU A 20 20.37 -5.35 5.31
C GLU A 20 20.28 -5.18 3.78
N GLU A 21 21.24 -4.46 3.21
CA GLU A 21 21.32 -4.24 1.77
C GLU A 21 21.34 -5.58 1.01
N GLY A 22 20.51 -5.69 -0.03
CA GLY A 22 20.37 -6.90 -0.82
C GLY A 22 19.45 -7.97 -0.23
N THR A 23 18.86 -7.75 0.96
CA THR A 23 17.82 -8.65 1.50
C THR A 23 16.61 -8.64 0.59
N THR A 24 16.23 -9.81 0.06
CA THR A 24 15.10 -9.97 -0.85
C THR A 24 13.81 -10.33 -0.12
N LEU A 25 12.67 -10.17 -0.80
CA LEU A 25 11.38 -10.60 -0.27
C LEU A 25 11.37 -12.10 0.11
N ALA A 26 11.96 -12.94 -0.74
CA ALA A 26 12.11 -14.37 -0.47
C ALA A 26 12.95 -14.65 0.78
N SER A 27 14.07 -13.93 0.96
CA SER A 27 14.91 -14.07 2.16
C SER A 27 14.15 -13.72 3.44
N ILE A 28 13.30 -12.67 3.40
CA ILE A 28 12.44 -12.31 4.53
C ILE A 28 11.45 -13.45 4.83
N PHE A 29 10.79 -14.00 3.80
CA PHE A 29 9.78 -15.06 3.97
C PHE A 29 10.38 -16.34 4.56
N LEU A 30 11.55 -16.73 4.07
CA LEU A 30 12.26 -17.89 4.59
C LEU A 30 12.75 -17.66 6.03
N ALA A 31 13.13 -16.43 6.39
CA ALA A 31 13.58 -16.10 7.75
C ALA A 31 12.44 -16.15 8.78
N ILE A 32 11.22 -15.76 8.39
CA ILE A 32 10.04 -15.77 9.28
C ILE A 32 9.31 -17.12 9.34
N GLU A 33 9.70 -18.09 8.51
CA GLU A 33 9.08 -19.41 8.41
C GLU A 33 8.84 -20.11 9.76
N PRO A 34 9.77 -20.09 10.73
CA PRO A 34 9.55 -20.73 12.03
C PRO A 34 8.32 -20.18 12.78
N TRP A 35 7.85 -18.97 12.45
CA TRP A 35 6.71 -18.31 13.08
C TRP A 35 5.53 -18.10 12.12
N LYS A 36 5.49 -18.81 10.99
CA LYS A 36 4.43 -18.65 9.97
C LYS A 36 3.02 -18.80 10.53
N ALA A 37 2.79 -19.71 11.48
CA ALA A 37 1.47 -19.92 12.09
C ALA A 37 1.04 -18.73 12.96
N LEU A 38 1.97 -18.16 13.73
CA LEU A 38 1.74 -16.95 14.52
C LEU A 38 1.43 -15.76 13.61
N LEU A 39 2.24 -15.58 12.56
CA LEU A 39 2.08 -14.48 11.60
C LEU A 39 0.80 -14.62 10.79
N ALA A 40 0.42 -15.84 10.40
CA ALA A 40 -0.85 -16.08 9.73
C ALA A 40 -2.05 -15.67 10.60
N ALA A 41 -2.01 -15.98 11.90
CA ALA A 41 -3.06 -15.56 12.84
C ALA A 41 -3.07 -14.04 13.08
N TYR A 42 -1.90 -13.41 13.10
CA TYR A 42 -1.78 -11.96 13.30
C TYR A 42 -2.25 -11.16 12.07
N LEU A 43 -1.83 -11.59 10.88
CA LEU A 43 -2.05 -10.88 9.62
C LEU A 43 -3.37 -11.26 8.94
N ASP A 44 -4.03 -12.34 9.36
CA ASP A 44 -5.16 -12.93 8.64
C ASP A 44 -4.80 -13.23 7.17
N ARG A 45 -3.64 -13.89 6.98
CA ARG A 45 -3.07 -14.24 5.66
C ARG A 45 -2.47 -15.63 5.69
N ASP A 46 -2.49 -16.34 4.56
CA ASP A 46 -1.81 -17.62 4.42
C ASP A 46 -0.30 -17.42 4.18
N VAL A 47 0.39 -17.00 5.26
CA VAL A 47 1.85 -16.79 5.26
C VAL A 47 2.59 -18.07 4.84
N GLY A 48 2.05 -19.24 5.18
CA GLY A 48 2.61 -20.53 4.77
C GLY A 48 2.61 -20.71 3.26
N ALA A 49 1.49 -20.42 2.59
CA ALA A 49 1.40 -20.49 1.14
C ALA A 49 2.38 -19.54 0.45
N TYR A 50 2.54 -18.30 0.95
CA TYR A 50 3.54 -17.38 0.41
C TYR A 50 4.98 -17.88 0.56
N ILE A 51 5.32 -18.51 1.70
CA ILE A 51 6.64 -19.12 1.90
C ILE A 51 6.87 -20.28 0.93
N ASP A 52 5.88 -21.14 0.73
CA ASP A 52 5.97 -22.26 -0.21
C ASP A 52 6.10 -21.75 -1.65
N GLU A 53 5.42 -20.66 -1.99
CA GLU A 53 5.47 -20.03 -3.31
C GLU A 53 6.86 -19.47 -3.62
N VAL A 54 7.50 -18.75 -2.68
CA VAL A 54 8.82 -18.17 -2.93
C VAL A 54 9.92 -19.22 -3.10
N ARG A 55 9.72 -20.47 -2.64
CA ARG A 55 10.66 -21.59 -2.83
C ARG A 55 10.67 -22.17 -4.24
N LYS A 56 9.59 -22.02 -5.00
CA LYS A 56 9.52 -22.55 -6.38
C LYS A 56 10.59 -21.87 -7.26
N PRO A 57 11.05 -22.45 -8.37
CA PRO A 57 11.96 -21.73 -9.28
C PRO A 57 11.32 -20.46 -9.83
N SER A 58 12.09 -19.39 -10.04
CA SER A 58 11.59 -18.19 -10.72
C SER A 58 11.42 -18.43 -12.21
N GLY A 59 10.32 -17.91 -12.78
CA GLY A 59 10.17 -17.72 -14.21
C GLY A 59 10.83 -16.42 -14.69
N PRO A 60 10.79 -16.13 -16.00
CA PRO A 60 11.14 -14.81 -16.52
C PRO A 60 10.20 -13.75 -15.94
N THR A 61 10.78 -12.70 -15.36
CA THR A 61 10.03 -11.53 -14.88
C THR A 61 9.52 -10.73 -16.08
N THR A 62 8.25 -10.32 -16.03
CA THR A 62 7.65 -9.43 -17.04
C THR A 62 7.61 -7.97 -16.60
N TRP A 63 7.89 -7.72 -15.32
CA TRP A 63 7.86 -6.40 -14.70
C TRP A 63 9.23 -5.71 -14.69
N ASP A 64 9.26 -4.40 -14.93
CA ASP A 64 10.48 -3.58 -14.86
C ASP A 64 10.79 -3.08 -13.42
N ILE A 65 10.12 -3.65 -12.41
CA ILE A 65 10.32 -3.27 -11.00
C ILE A 65 11.71 -3.70 -10.53
N GLU A 66 12.47 -2.76 -9.95
CA GLU A 66 13.85 -2.97 -9.53
C GLU A 66 14.00 -3.19 -8.02
N TRP A 67 13.10 -2.63 -7.19
CA TRP A 67 13.08 -2.89 -5.75
C TRP A 67 11.67 -2.72 -5.17
N ILE A 68 11.48 -3.30 -3.98
CA ILE A 68 10.32 -3.08 -3.13
C ILE A 68 10.72 -2.07 -2.06
N GLY A 69 9.98 -0.98 -1.95
CA GLY A 69 10.17 0.02 -0.92
C GLY A 69 9.02 0.01 0.07
N ILE A 70 9.35 0.17 1.35
CA ILE A 70 8.38 0.36 2.44
C ILE A 70 8.56 1.76 3.00
N ASP A 71 7.52 2.59 2.92
CA ASP A 71 7.52 3.93 3.51
C ASP A 71 6.29 4.17 4.39
N ARG A 72 6.43 5.13 5.31
CA ARG A 72 5.34 5.60 6.16
C ARG A 72 4.76 6.88 5.59
N ARG A 73 3.44 6.91 5.49
CA ARG A 73 2.66 8.07 5.05
C ARG A 73 1.61 8.38 6.08
N SER A 74 1.45 9.67 6.33
CA SER A 74 0.40 10.18 7.20
C SER A 74 -0.37 11.26 6.47
N MET A 75 -1.69 11.16 6.48
CA MET A 75 -2.58 12.14 5.88
C MET A 75 -3.40 12.82 6.96
N VAL A 76 -3.41 14.15 6.93
CA VAL A 76 -4.25 14.96 7.81
C VAL A 76 -5.45 15.43 7.00
N TYR A 77 -6.62 14.94 7.38
CA TYR A 77 -7.90 15.31 6.78
C TYR A 77 -8.63 16.23 7.72
N ARG A 78 -9.02 17.41 7.23
CA ARG A 78 -9.93 18.26 7.97
C ARG A 78 -11.37 17.82 7.73
N ALA A 79 -12.18 17.74 8.79
CA ALA A 79 -13.58 17.40 8.65
C ALA A 79 -14.36 18.61 8.13
N TYR A 80 -15.28 18.32 7.21
CA TYR A 80 -16.14 19.32 6.56
C TYR A 80 -17.60 18.97 6.83
N LYS A 81 -18.39 19.96 7.23
CA LYS A 81 -19.83 19.80 7.43
C LYS A 81 -20.59 20.39 6.25
N ARG A 82 -21.52 19.61 5.69
CA ARG A 82 -22.54 20.13 4.78
C ARG A 82 -23.67 20.70 5.64
N GLN A 83 -24.07 21.95 5.38
CA GLN A 83 -25.27 22.51 6.02
C GLN A 83 -26.50 21.73 5.56
N GLU A 84 -27.53 21.64 6.42
CA GLU A 84 -28.77 20.94 6.10
C GLU A 84 -29.43 21.49 4.82
N MET A 85 -30.12 20.60 4.10
CA MET A 85 -30.87 20.96 2.91
C MET A 85 -32.02 21.89 3.29
N GLN A 86 -32.21 22.96 2.54
CA GLN A 86 -33.29 23.90 2.79
C GLN A 86 -34.59 23.44 2.11
N ASP A 87 -35.73 23.83 2.65
CA ASP A 87 -37.03 23.52 2.06
C ASP A 87 -37.15 24.12 0.66
N GLY A 88 -37.44 23.26 -0.34
CA GLY A 88 -37.56 23.66 -1.75
C GLY A 88 -36.23 23.84 -2.48
N GLU A 89 -35.10 23.50 -1.85
CA GLU A 89 -33.80 23.45 -2.52
C GLU A 89 -33.74 22.30 -3.54
N ASP A 90 -33.04 22.51 -4.66
CA ASP A 90 -32.73 21.43 -5.59
C ASP A 90 -31.67 20.47 -5.02
N PHE A 91 -31.83 19.16 -5.27
CA PHE A 91 -30.94 18.15 -4.72
C PHE A 91 -29.51 18.24 -5.28
N SER A 92 -29.34 18.60 -6.55
CA SER A 92 -28.02 18.79 -7.16
C SER A 92 -27.32 19.99 -6.55
N ASP A 93 -28.03 21.09 -6.34
CA ASP A 93 -27.50 22.27 -5.65
C ASP A 93 -27.06 21.95 -4.22
N TYR A 94 -27.88 21.19 -3.49
CA TYR A 94 -27.54 20.69 -2.15
C TYR A 94 -26.28 19.80 -2.16
N LEU A 95 -26.11 18.92 -3.15
CA LEU A 95 -24.91 18.06 -3.26
C LEU A 95 -23.64 18.84 -3.66
N ASN A 96 -23.77 19.91 -4.42
CA ASN A 96 -22.65 20.69 -4.94
C ASN A 96 -22.29 21.93 -4.11
N ARG A 97 -23.09 22.30 -3.10
CA ARG A 97 -22.75 23.45 -2.24
C ARG A 97 -21.40 23.29 -1.54
N GLU A 98 -20.80 24.44 -1.26
CA GLU A 98 -19.57 24.52 -0.49
C GLU A 98 -19.78 23.98 0.93
N ARG A 99 -18.81 23.17 1.39
CA ARG A 99 -18.84 22.61 2.74
C ARG A 99 -18.14 23.55 3.70
N VAL A 100 -18.64 23.64 4.92
CA VAL A 100 -18.05 24.48 5.96
C VAL A 100 -16.98 23.70 6.70
N LEU A 101 -15.81 24.32 6.87
CA LEU A 101 -14.72 23.79 7.68
C LEU A 101 -15.15 23.63 9.14
N THR A 102 -14.81 22.50 9.73
CA THR A 102 -14.95 22.27 11.17
C THR A 102 -13.59 22.41 11.88
N ASP A 103 -13.62 22.37 13.21
CA ASP A 103 -12.41 22.32 14.04
C ASP A 103 -11.88 20.87 14.22
N GLU A 104 -12.63 19.88 13.72
CA GLU A 104 -12.25 18.47 13.80
C GLU A 104 -11.30 18.11 12.65
N PHE A 105 -10.34 17.24 12.96
CA PHE A 105 -9.42 16.66 11.98
C PHE A 105 -9.13 15.21 12.35
N GLU A 106 -8.79 14.44 11.32
CA GLU A 106 -8.35 13.05 11.43
C GLU A 106 -6.93 12.94 10.88
N ILE A 107 -6.14 12.09 11.51
CA ILE A 107 -4.82 11.72 11.02
C ILE A 107 -4.84 10.23 10.76
N GLU A 108 -4.74 9.87 9.49
CA GLU A 108 -4.52 8.49 9.07
C GLU A 108 -3.03 8.29 8.86
N SER A 109 -2.46 7.19 9.35
CA SER A 109 -1.07 6.85 9.14
C SER A 109 -0.95 5.37 8.80
N GLY A 110 -0.15 5.07 7.78
CA GLY A 110 0.06 3.71 7.30
C GLY A 110 1.47 3.49 6.78
N CYS A 111 1.89 2.24 6.79
CA CYS A 111 3.10 1.77 6.12
C CYS A 111 2.69 1.01 4.86
N GLU A 112 3.22 1.43 3.72
CA GLU A 112 2.87 0.88 2.42
C GLU A 112 4.09 0.17 1.82
N ALA A 113 3.91 -1.04 1.30
CA ALA A 113 4.91 -1.70 0.46
C ALA A 113 4.55 -1.53 -1.02
N SER A 114 5.48 -1.01 -1.82
CA SER A 114 5.27 -0.79 -3.25
C SER A 114 6.52 -1.13 -4.06
N GLY A 115 6.34 -1.42 -5.33
CA GLY A 115 7.42 -1.61 -6.29
C GLY A 115 7.83 -0.29 -6.94
N PHE A 116 9.11 -0.17 -7.24
CA PHE A 116 9.69 1.02 -7.85
C PHE A 116 10.55 0.67 -9.06
N ILE A 117 10.49 1.54 -10.06
CA ILE A 117 11.29 1.49 -11.30
C ILE A 117 12.23 2.70 -11.27
N LYS A 118 13.51 2.52 -11.59
CA LYS A 118 14.48 3.60 -11.56
C LYS A 118 14.16 4.66 -12.59
N GLY A 119 14.08 5.90 -12.13
CA GLY A 119 13.75 7.05 -12.98
C GLY A 119 12.24 7.26 -13.16
N ASP A 120 11.42 6.31 -12.75
CA ASP A 120 9.98 6.48 -12.61
C ASP A 120 9.65 7.18 -11.29
N LYS A 121 8.61 8.01 -11.29
CA LYS A 121 8.07 8.68 -10.10
C LYS A 121 6.87 7.94 -9.53
N GLU A 122 6.28 7.04 -10.30
CA GLU A 122 5.12 6.25 -9.90
C GLU A 122 5.51 5.12 -8.94
N ARG A 123 4.49 4.59 -8.28
CA ARG A 123 4.58 3.44 -7.40
C ARG A 123 3.71 2.35 -7.96
N TRP A 124 4.28 1.16 -8.03
CA TRP A 124 3.64 0.02 -8.65
C TRP A 124 3.13 -0.94 -7.58
N SER A 125 1.94 -1.48 -7.79
CA SER A 125 1.42 -2.53 -6.92
C SER A 125 2.34 -3.74 -6.98
N ILE A 126 2.51 -4.41 -5.84
CA ILE A 126 3.22 -5.69 -5.73
C ILE A 126 2.28 -6.85 -5.42
N SER A 127 0.96 -6.62 -5.50
CA SER A 127 -0.07 -7.63 -5.22
C SER A 127 -0.23 -8.69 -6.31
N GLY A 128 0.61 -8.65 -7.36
CA GLY A 128 0.54 -9.57 -8.49
C GLY A 128 1.21 -10.91 -8.23
N ASP A 129 1.79 -11.50 -9.26
CA ASP A 129 2.52 -12.76 -9.13
C ASP A 129 3.81 -12.56 -8.30
N VAL A 130 3.83 -13.15 -7.11
CA VAL A 130 4.97 -13.10 -6.20
C VAL A 130 6.25 -13.68 -6.83
N HIS A 131 6.15 -14.57 -7.83
CA HIS A 131 7.32 -15.11 -8.53
C HIS A 131 8.12 -14.06 -9.29
N GLU A 132 7.46 -12.99 -9.75
CA GLU A 132 8.10 -11.92 -10.50
C GLU A 132 8.91 -10.99 -9.59
N ILE A 133 8.51 -10.87 -8.32
CA ILE A 133 9.04 -9.88 -7.38
C ILE A 133 9.83 -10.47 -6.21
N LYS A 134 9.76 -11.77 -5.95
CA LYS A 134 10.34 -12.39 -4.74
C LYS A 134 11.85 -12.21 -4.58
N ASN A 135 12.58 -12.02 -5.66
CA ASN A 135 14.03 -11.83 -5.63
C ASN A 135 14.44 -10.35 -5.63
N LEU A 136 13.47 -9.43 -5.60
CA LEU A 136 13.76 -8.01 -5.52
C LEU A 136 14.20 -7.63 -4.10
N PRO A 137 15.18 -6.70 -3.98
CA PRO A 137 15.58 -6.18 -2.69
C PRO A 137 14.43 -5.41 -2.04
N VAL A 138 14.31 -5.54 -0.72
CA VAL A 138 13.34 -4.81 0.10
C VAL A 138 14.06 -3.70 0.86
N ILE A 139 13.56 -2.47 0.79
CA ILE A 139 14.20 -1.29 1.36
C ILE A 139 13.22 -0.57 2.29
N LEU A 140 13.65 -0.27 3.51
CA LEU A 140 12.91 0.58 4.44
C LEU A 140 13.30 2.04 4.24
N TYR A 141 12.37 2.92 3.89
CA TYR A 141 12.63 4.34 3.75
C TYR A 141 12.71 5.03 5.11
N SER A 142 13.88 5.56 5.47
CA SER A 142 14.12 6.28 6.73
C SER A 142 13.39 7.62 6.86
N LYS A 143 12.64 8.03 5.81
CA LYS A 143 11.80 9.23 5.82
C LYS A 143 10.33 8.86 5.71
N GLN A 144 9.50 9.55 6.47
CA GLN A 144 8.04 9.54 6.35
C GLN A 144 7.53 10.84 5.74
N THR A 145 6.34 10.79 5.15
CA THR A 145 5.68 11.97 4.57
C THR A 145 4.39 12.27 5.34
N LEU A 146 4.25 13.50 5.83
CA LEU A 146 2.97 14.02 6.33
C LEU A 146 2.35 14.89 5.23
N MET A 147 1.11 14.59 4.84
CA MET A 147 0.40 15.23 3.75
C MET A 147 -0.92 15.85 4.22
N THR A 148 -1.33 16.94 3.60
CA THR A 148 -2.63 17.58 3.81
C THR A 148 -3.10 18.23 2.50
N SER A 149 -4.40 18.48 2.38
CA SER A 149 -4.94 19.27 1.27
C SER A 149 -4.48 20.73 1.40
N PRO A 150 -4.05 21.38 0.30
CA PRO A 150 -3.71 22.80 0.32
C PRO A 150 -4.89 23.68 0.78
N LYS A 151 -6.13 23.21 0.58
CA LYS A 151 -7.35 23.91 0.98
C LYS A 151 -7.53 23.98 2.49
N ASP A 152 -6.97 23.02 3.24
CA ASP A 152 -7.14 22.94 4.70
C ASP A 152 -6.31 24.00 5.44
N GLY A 153 -5.33 24.61 4.75
CA GLY A 153 -4.47 25.66 5.31
C GLY A 153 -3.53 25.21 6.43
N LEU A 154 -3.45 23.91 6.70
CA LEU A 154 -2.69 23.33 7.81
C LEU A 154 -1.17 23.50 7.63
N LEU A 155 -0.67 23.30 6.40
CA LEU A 155 0.72 23.54 6.03
C LEU A 155 0.84 24.77 5.14
N LYS A 156 1.56 25.79 5.63
CA LYS A 156 1.78 27.06 4.92
C LYS A 156 2.92 26.93 3.89
N LYS A 157 2.61 27.20 2.62
CA LYS A 157 3.55 27.05 1.48
C LYS A 157 4.82 27.91 1.55
N ASN A 158 4.80 29.00 2.32
CA ASN A 158 5.92 29.92 2.46
C ASN A 158 6.90 29.52 3.58
N ILE A 159 6.63 28.43 4.29
CA ILE A 159 7.50 27.93 5.36
C ILE A 159 8.55 26.98 4.78
N SER A 160 9.81 27.17 5.19
CA SER A 160 10.91 26.31 4.78
C SER A 160 10.64 24.84 5.13
N GLY A 161 10.93 23.94 4.20
CA GLY A 161 10.69 22.49 4.36
C GLY A 161 9.29 22.04 3.95
N VAL A 162 8.32 22.94 3.79
CA VAL A 162 7.00 22.62 3.22
C VAL A 162 7.12 22.54 1.71
N LYS A 163 6.79 21.38 1.15
CA LYS A 163 6.63 21.18 -0.29
C LYS A 163 5.14 21.24 -0.65
N SER A 164 4.82 21.72 -1.85
CA SER A 164 3.44 21.77 -2.31
C SER A 164 3.33 21.41 -3.78
N SER A 165 2.27 20.67 -4.12
CA SER A 165 1.81 20.40 -5.47
C SER A 165 0.46 21.11 -5.72
N LYS A 166 -0.16 20.85 -6.88
CA LYS A 166 -1.53 21.31 -7.17
C LYS A 166 -2.55 20.73 -6.18
N HIS A 167 -2.33 19.51 -5.70
CA HIS A 167 -3.32 18.74 -4.93
C HIS A 167 -2.92 18.45 -3.48
N SER A 168 -1.67 18.70 -3.09
CA SER A 168 -1.15 18.36 -1.75
C SER A 168 -0.14 19.37 -1.23
N CYS A 169 -0.10 19.57 0.08
CA CYS A 169 1.03 20.15 0.81
C CYS A 169 1.62 19.06 1.71
N PHE A 170 2.95 19.00 1.81
CA PHE A 170 3.61 17.93 2.55
C PHE A 170 4.97 18.32 3.12
N ILE A 171 5.37 17.61 4.17
CA ILE A 171 6.69 17.71 4.82
C ILE A 171 7.28 16.30 4.98
N TYR A 172 8.59 16.24 5.12
CA TYR A 172 9.31 15.00 5.43
C TYR A 172 9.79 15.00 6.88
N GLY A 173 9.69 13.85 7.53
CA GLY A 173 10.26 13.59 8.85
C GLY A 173 11.09 12.31 8.85
N ASP A 174 11.92 12.14 9.86
CA ASP A 174 12.59 10.85 10.10
C ASP A 174 11.58 9.81 10.61
N THR A 175 11.86 8.54 10.31
CA THR A 175 10.99 7.43 10.70
C THR A 175 11.77 6.15 10.91
N SER A 176 11.19 5.25 11.70
CA SER A 176 11.64 3.88 11.91
C SER A 176 10.45 2.94 11.87
N PHE A 177 10.68 1.69 11.49
CA PHE A 177 9.63 0.67 11.38
C PHE A 177 9.83 -0.38 12.46
N SER A 178 8.73 -0.78 13.08
CA SER A 178 8.68 -1.95 13.93
C SER A 178 8.50 -3.23 13.10
N PHE A 179 8.79 -4.39 13.69
CA PHE A 179 8.63 -5.67 12.99
C PHE A 179 7.17 -5.90 12.53
N SER A 180 6.19 -5.59 13.37
CA SER A 180 4.77 -5.72 12.99
C SER A 180 4.41 -4.85 11.78
N GLU A 181 4.88 -3.60 11.75
CA GLU A 181 4.64 -2.68 10.64
C GLU A 181 5.27 -3.16 9.33
N VAL A 182 6.46 -3.76 9.37
CA VAL A 182 7.10 -4.32 8.17
C VAL A 182 6.29 -5.52 7.65
N MET A 183 5.84 -6.40 8.56
CA MET A 183 5.02 -7.56 8.16
C MET A 183 3.65 -7.13 7.61
N GLU A 184 2.99 -6.17 8.26
CA GLU A 184 1.73 -5.61 7.78
C GLU A 184 1.89 -4.90 6.43
N ALA A 185 2.94 -4.10 6.27
CA ALA A 185 3.21 -3.44 5.00
C ALA A 185 3.36 -4.47 3.88
N ILE A 186 4.14 -5.53 4.08
CA ILE A 186 4.36 -6.55 3.06
C ILE A 186 3.08 -7.35 2.77
N PHE A 187 2.43 -7.91 3.79
CA PHE A 187 1.34 -8.87 3.58
C PHE A 187 -0.04 -8.22 3.40
N ILE A 188 -0.32 -7.09 4.06
CA ILE A 188 -1.63 -6.44 4.04
C ILE A 188 -1.68 -5.36 2.96
N SER A 189 -0.73 -4.42 2.97
CA SER A 189 -0.76 -3.28 2.03
C SER A 189 -0.14 -3.62 0.67
N GLY A 190 0.89 -4.47 0.65
CA GLY A 190 1.65 -4.80 -0.54
C GLY A 190 1.05 -5.96 -1.32
N LEU A 191 1.20 -7.18 -0.78
CA LEU A 191 0.70 -8.39 -1.41
C LEU A 191 -0.82 -8.49 -1.41
N PHE A 192 -1.46 -7.92 -0.38
CA PHE A 192 -2.90 -7.71 -0.23
C PHE A 192 -3.77 -8.98 -0.11
N PHE A 193 -3.66 -9.90 -1.06
CA PHE A 193 -4.46 -11.13 -1.16
C PHE A 193 -4.20 -12.10 0.01
N TYR A 194 -5.20 -12.94 0.30
CA TYR A 194 -5.10 -13.94 1.38
C TYR A 194 -3.97 -14.95 1.13
N ALA A 195 -3.88 -15.48 -0.09
CA ALA A 195 -2.82 -16.37 -0.55
C ALA A 195 -2.39 -16.04 -1.99
N PRO A 196 -1.20 -16.49 -2.47
CA PRO A 196 -0.74 -16.24 -3.84
C PRO A 196 -1.71 -16.69 -4.94
N LYS A 197 -2.39 -17.83 -4.72
CA LYS A 197 -3.38 -18.37 -5.66
C LYS A 197 -4.56 -17.43 -5.89
N ASP A 198 -4.93 -16.64 -4.86
CA ASP A 198 -6.09 -15.75 -4.92
C ASP A 198 -5.73 -14.53 -5.79
N ALA A 199 -4.48 -14.04 -5.68
CA ALA A 199 -3.94 -13.01 -6.55
C ALA A 199 -3.98 -13.45 -8.03
N ALA A 200 -3.53 -14.67 -8.32
CA ALA A 200 -3.55 -15.23 -9.66
C ALA A 200 -4.98 -15.33 -10.22
N SER A 201 -5.91 -15.88 -9.45
CA SER A 201 -7.32 -16.01 -9.85
C SER A 201 -7.95 -14.65 -10.15
N SER A 202 -7.76 -13.67 -9.27
CA SER A 202 -8.31 -12.33 -9.48
C SER A 202 -7.69 -11.62 -10.69
N LEU A 203 -6.40 -11.83 -10.96
CA LEU A 203 -5.75 -11.30 -12.16
C LEU A 203 -6.29 -11.94 -13.44
N ASP A 204 -6.53 -13.25 -13.43
CA ASP A 204 -7.08 -13.96 -14.58
C ASP A 204 -8.52 -13.55 -14.88
N GLU A 205 -9.35 -13.37 -13.85
CA GLU A 205 -10.70 -12.81 -13.97
C GLU A 205 -10.68 -11.38 -14.55
N LEU A 206 -9.80 -10.51 -14.04
CA LEU A 206 -9.64 -9.15 -14.56
C LEU A 206 -9.23 -9.14 -16.03
N LYS A 207 -8.30 -10.02 -16.44
CA LYS A 207 -7.89 -10.15 -17.84
C LYS A 207 -9.02 -10.64 -18.73
N ALA A 208 -9.82 -11.61 -18.27
CA ALA A 208 -10.97 -12.11 -19.01
C ALA A 208 -12.01 -10.99 -19.23
N SER A 209 -12.36 -10.25 -18.18
CA SER A 209 -13.29 -9.10 -18.29
C SER A 209 -12.74 -7.99 -19.18
N LEU A 210 -11.44 -7.72 -19.14
CA LEU A 210 -10.82 -6.74 -20.04
C LEU A 210 -10.95 -7.18 -21.50
N ALA A 211 -10.68 -8.45 -21.80
CA ALA A 211 -10.78 -9.00 -23.15
C ALA A 211 -12.23 -8.92 -23.68
N GLU A 212 -13.22 -9.27 -22.85
CA GLU A 212 -14.64 -9.15 -23.21
C GLU A 212 -15.01 -7.69 -23.54
N LEU A 213 -14.56 -6.71 -22.73
CA LEU A 213 -14.81 -5.28 -22.99
C LEU A 213 -14.12 -4.78 -24.26
N GLU A 214 -12.91 -5.28 -24.56
CA GLU A 214 -12.20 -4.95 -25.79
C GLU A 214 -12.89 -5.52 -27.03
N GLU A 215 -13.45 -6.73 -26.92
CA GLU A 215 -14.28 -7.35 -27.97
C GLU A 215 -15.58 -6.55 -28.19
N GLU A 216 -16.32 -6.23 -27.12
CA GLU A 216 -17.54 -5.41 -27.22
C GLU A 216 -17.28 -4.04 -27.86
N ARG A 217 -16.15 -3.41 -27.52
CA ARG A 217 -15.73 -2.13 -28.11
C ARG A 217 -15.38 -2.27 -29.60
N ALA A 218 -14.77 -3.39 -29.99
CA ALA A 218 -14.44 -3.67 -31.39
C ALA A 218 -15.70 -3.96 -32.23
N GLU A 219 -16.74 -4.56 -31.63
CA GLU A 219 -18.01 -4.87 -32.30
C GLU A 219 -18.95 -3.66 -32.41
N ASN A 220 -18.88 -2.67 -31.51
CA ASN A 220 -19.70 -1.45 -31.54
C ASN A 220 -18.88 -0.13 -31.51
N PRO A 221 -18.14 0.20 -32.59
CA PRO A 221 -17.28 1.38 -32.63
C PRO A 221 -18.02 2.74 -32.59
N ASN A 222 -19.36 2.77 -32.71
CA ASN A 222 -20.18 3.97 -32.78
C ASN A 222 -21.11 4.19 -31.56
N ALA A 223 -20.93 3.47 -30.44
CA ALA A 223 -21.78 3.64 -29.26
C ALA A 223 -21.52 4.94 -28.45
N GLU A 224 -20.53 5.75 -28.84
CA GLU A 224 -20.18 7.04 -28.20
C GLU A 224 -20.40 8.28 -29.10
N SER A 225 -21.17 8.18 -30.19
CA SER A 225 -21.56 9.36 -31.00
C SER A 225 -22.93 9.92 -30.64
#